data_AF-A0AA38GDP5-F1
#
_entry.id   AF-A0AA38GDP5-F1
#
_cell.length_a   1.000
_cell.length_b   1.000
_cell.length_c   1.000
_cell.angle_alpha   90.00
_cell.angle_beta   90.00
_cell.angle_gamma   90.00
#
_symmetry.space_group_name_H-M   'P 1'
#
loop_
_entity.id
_entity.type
_entity.pdbx_description
1 polymer ?
#
loop_
_entity_poly.entity_id
_entity_poly.type
_entity_poly.pdbx_seq_one_letter_code
_entity_poly.pdbx_strand_id
1 'polypeptide(L)' 'MMSDSTNILSPGRTTSETDVAEALLRKIASAKGRVITTQFASNIHRIGSVKAAAELTGRKL' A
#
# COMPACT_ATOMS: atom_id res chain seq x y z
N MET A 1 7.06 -0.03 31.94
CA MET A 1 6.45 0.32 30.63
C MET A 1 7.19 -0.47 29.56
N MET A 2 6.48 -1.10 28.63
CA MET A 2 7.08 -1.79 27.47
C MET A 2 6.60 -1.08 26.21
N SER A 3 7.51 -0.79 25.28
CA SER A 3 7.23 0.01 24.07
C SER A 3 7.97 -0.58 22.87
N ASP A 4 7.41 -0.40 21.67
CA ASP A 4 7.99 -0.88 20.41
C ASP A 4 9.13 0.05 19.94
N SER A 5 10.31 -0.52 19.72
CA SER A 5 11.52 0.19 19.32
C SER A 5 11.87 0.05 17.83
N THR A 6 11.04 -0.63 17.02
CA THR A 6 11.33 -0.97 15.61
C THR A 6 11.82 0.23 14.80
N ASN A 7 11.23 1.42 15.02
CA ASN A 7 11.54 2.64 14.27
C ASN A 7 12.15 3.77 15.14
N ILE A 8 12.73 3.47 16.31
CA ILE A 8 13.19 4.50 17.26
C ILE A 8 14.25 5.46 16.70
N LEU A 9 15.04 5.00 15.72
CA LEU A 9 16.07 5.81 15.06
C LEU A 9 15.54 6.63 13.88
N SER A 10 14.28 6.45 13.49
CA SER A 10 13.65 7.17 12.38
C SER A 10 12.93 8.42 12.90
N PRO A 11 13.44 9.63 12.67
CA PRO A 11 12.79 10.85 13.15
C PRO A 11 11.47 11.09 12.41
N GLY A 12 10.53 11.73 13.10
CA GLY A 12 9.23 12.09 12.54
C GLY A 12 8.15 11.03 12.76
N ARG A 13 7.18 10.96 11.84
CA ARG A 13 6.02 10.06 11.94
C ARG A 13 5.93 9.20 10.70
N THR A 14 5.62 7.92 10.89
CA THR A 14 5.27 7.02 9.78
C THR A 14 4.02 7.55 9.07
N THR A 15 4.04 7.51 7.74
CA THR A 15 2.92 7.92 6.89
C THR A 15 1.71 7.02 7.05
N SER A 16 0.53 7.55 6.70
CA SER A 16 -0.71 6.78 6.76
C SER A 16 -0.75 5.72 5.64
N GLU A 17 -1.39 4.59 5.92
CA GLU A 17 -1.74 3.61 4.86
C GLU A 17 -2.69 4.22 3.81
N THR A 18 -3.47 5.25 4.16
CA THR A 18 -4.28 6.00 3.20
C THR A 18 -3.42 6.69 2.15
N ASP A 19 -2.30 7.30 2.55
CA ASP A 19 -1.38 7.97 1.63
C ASP A 19 -0.77 6.96 0.65
N VAL A 20 -0.48 5.75 1.14
CA VAL A 20 0.01 4.64 0.33
C VAL A 20 -1.06 4.13 -0.64
N ALA A 21 -2.32 4.00 -0.20
CA ALA A 21 -3.43 3.59 -1.05
C ALA A 21 -3.65 4.57 -2.22
N GLU A 22 -3.61 5.87 -1.96
CA GLU A 22 -3.71 6.88 -3.02
C GLU A 22 -2.52 6.80 -4.00
N ALA A 23 -1.30 6.61 -3.49
CA ALA A 23 -0.12 6.45 -4.33
C ALA A 23 -0.22 5.21 -5.22
N LEU A 24 -0.69 4.08 -4.67
CA LEU A 24 -0.94 2.86 -5.42
C LEU A 24 -1.97 3.08 -6.52
N LEU A 25 -3.10 3.71 -6.22
CA LEU A 25 -4.13 4.02 -7.20
C LEU A 25 -3.56 4.85 -8.37
N ARG A 26 -2.83 5.93 -8.06
CA ARG A 26 -2.20 6.78 -9.10
C ARG A 26 -1.28 5.97 -10.01
N LYS A 27 -0.44 5.10 -9.44
CA LYS A 27 0.50 4.27 -10.20
C LYS A 27 -0.22 3.22 -11.04
N ILE A 28 -1.20 2.51 -10.48
CA ILE A 28 -1.97 1.47 -11.16
C ILE A 28 -2.81 2.05 -12.30
N ALA A 29 -3.42 3.22 -12.09
CA ALA A 29 -4.21 3.92 -13.11
C ALA A 29 -3.35 4.38 -14.30
N SER A 30 -2.10 4.79 -14.04
CA SER A 30 -1.17 5.24 -15.09
C SER A 30 -0.55 4.10 -15.92
N ALA A 31 -0.63 2.85 -15.44
CA ALA A 31 0.01 1.72 -16.09
C ALA A 31 -0.76 1.33 -17.37
N LYS A 32 -0.06 1.11 -18.49
CA LYS A 32 -0.67 0.71 -19.77
C LYS A 32 -0.83 -0.81 -19.93
N GLY A 33 -0.12 -1.60 -19.13
CA GLY A 33 -0.05 -3.06 -19.24
C GLY A 33 -0.52 -3.79 -17.97
N ARG A 34 -0.06 -5.04 -17.80
CA ARG A 34 -0.26 -5.81 -16.56
C ARG A 34 0.50 -5.15 -15.40
N VAL A 35 -0.09 -5.17 -14.21
CA VAL A 35 0.55 -4.71 -12.97
C VAL A 35 0.81 -5.93 -12.10
N ILE A 36 2.01 -6.00 -11.51
CA ILE A 36 2.42 -7.05 -10.56
C ILE A 36 2.89 -6.35 -9.28
N THR A 37 2.37 -6.77 -8.13
CA THR A 37 2.72 -6.22 -6.82
C THR A 37 3.25 -7.31 -5.90
N THR A 38 4.29 -7.02 -5.11
CA THR A 38 4.83 -7.92 -4.09
C THR A 38 4.70 -7.28 -2.71
N GLN A 39 4.34 -8.07 -1.70
CA GLN A 39 4.17 -7.62 -0.32
C GLN A 39 4.15 -8.81 0.65
N PHE A 40 4.30 -8.54 1.94
CA PHE A 40 4.08 -9.54 2.97
C PHE A 40 2.62 -9.99 2.98
N ALA A 41 2.39 -11.31 3.04
CA ALA A 41 1.05 -11.90 3.04
C ALA A 41 0.20 -11.49 4.26
N SER A 42 0.84 -11.16 5.38
CA SER A 42 0.18 -10.72 6.62
C SER A 42 -0.30 -9.26 6.57
N ASN A 43 0.13 -8.45 5.59
CA ASN A 43 -0.31 -7.06 5.48
C ASN A 43 -1.63 -6.95 4.70
N ILE A 44 -2.73 -7.34 5.35
CA ILE A 44 -4.07 -7.37 4.76
C ILE A 44 -4.55 -5.97 4.35
N HIS A 45 -4.15 -4.92 5.07
CA HIS A 45 -4.49 -3.53 4.73
C HIS A 45 -3.94 -3.15 3.35
N ARG A 46 -2.70 -3.55 3.06
CA ARG A 46 -2.07 -3.27 1.77
C ARG A 46 -2.62 -4.13 0.64
N ILE A 47 -2.98 -5.40 0.92
CA ILE A 47 -3.73 -6.24 -0.03
C ILE A 47 -5.08 -5.59 -0.40
N GLY A 48 -5.82 -5.11 0.61
CA GLY A 48 -7.09 -4.40 0.40
C GLY A 48 -6.92 -3.13 -0.46
N SER A 49 -5.86 -2.36 -0.22
CA SER A 49 -5.56 -1.15 -0.99
C SER A 49 -5.26 -1.46 -2.47
N VAL A 50 -4.52 -2.54 -2.74
CA VAL A 50 -4.24 -3.00 -4.12
C VAL A 50 -5.53 -3.48 -4.80
N LYS A 51 -6.39 -4.23 -4.08
CA LYS A 51 -7.69 -4.68 -4.59
C LYS A 51 -8.57 -3.49 -4.99
N ALA A 52 -8.73 -2.51 -4.10
CA ALA A 52 -9.53 -1.32 -4.38
C ALA A 52 -9.01 -0.55 -5.60
N ALA A 53 -7.69 -0.40 -5.71
CA ALA A 53 -7.10 0.24 -6.88
C ALA A 53 -7.31 -0.54 -8.19
N ALA A 54 -7.28 -1.87 -8.13
CA ALA A 54 -7.60 -2.72 -9.29
C ALA A 54 -9.07 -2.52 -9.73
N GLU A 55 -10.02 -2.60 -8.80
CA GLU A 55 -11.45 -2.40 -9.07
C GLU A 55 -11.73 -1.01 -9.68
N LEU A 56 -11.17 0.05 -9.09
CA LEU A 56 -11.35 1.44 -9.57
C LEU A 56 -10.73 1.69 -10.96
N THR A 57 -9.75 0.89 -11.36
CA THR A 57 -9.08 1.02 -12.67
C THR A 57 -9.61 0.01 -13.70
N GLY A 58 -10.69 -0.70 -13.39
CA GLY A 58 -11.29 -1.72 -14.27
C GLY A 58 -10.40 -2.95 -14.46
N ARG A 59 -9.44 -3.18 -13.57
CA ARG A 59 -8.54 -4.33 -13.60
C ARG A 59 -9.11 -5.45 -12.75
N LYS A 60 -8.98 -6.68 -13.24
CA LYS A 60 -9.27 -7.87 -12.45
C LYS A 60 -8.06 -8.19 -11.58
N LEU A 61 -8.31 -8.40 -10.29
CA LEU A 61 -7.34 -8.93 -9.34
C LEU A 61 -7.44 -10.45 -9.31
#